data_AF-A0A3M3YE75-F1
#
_entry.id   AF-A0A3M3YE75-F1
#
_cell.length_a   1.000
_cell.length_b   1.000
_cell.length_c   1.000
_cell.angle_alpha   90.00
_cell.angle_beta   90.00
_cell.angle_gamma   90.00
#
_symmetry.space_group_name_H-M   'P 1'
#
loop_
_entity.id
_entity.type
_entity.pdbx_description
1 polymer ?
#
loop_
_entity_poly.entity_id
_entity_poly.type
_entity_poly.pdbx_seq_one_letter_code
_entity_poly.pdbx_strand_id
1 'polypeptide(L)'
;MEQGVGGMTQEWDAGRLDSDLEGVGFDTLAVRAGQHRTPEGEHGDPMFFTSSYVFRTAADAAARFAGEVPGNVYSRYTNPTVRSFEERIAALEGAEQAVATATGMAATLAV
;
A
#
# COMPACT_ATOMS: atom_id res chain seq x y z
N MET A 1 30.25 -26.93 16.26
CA MET A 1 30.42 -26.46 14.87
C MET A 1 29.33 -25.44 14.62
N GLU A 2 29.80 -24.21 14.47
CA GLU A 2 29.10 -22.94 14.42
C GLU A 2 28.01 -22.94 13.35
N GLN A 3 26.73 -22.98 13.77
CA GLN A 3 25.63 -22.62 12.88
C GLN A 3 25.60 -21.10 12.87
N GLY A 4 26.22 -20.52 11.83
CA GLY A 4 26.26 -19.09 11.61
C GLY A 4 24.85 -18.51 11.63
N VAL A 5 24.64 -17.54 12.50
CA VAL A 5 23.49 -16.64 12.47
C VAL A 5 23.51 -16.01 11.08
N GLY A 6 22.63 -16.48 10.18
CA GLY A 6 22.42 -15.88 8.87
C GLY A 6 22.21 -14.39 9.08
N GLY A 7 23.11 -13.58 8.51
CA GLY A 7 23.21 -12.15 8.80
C GLY A 7 21.84 -11.48 8.69
N MET A 8 21.35 -10.97 9.80
CA MET A 8 20.15 -10.14 9.84
C MET A 8 20.48 -8.88 9.04
N THR A 9 20.08 -8.84 7.77
CA THR A 9 20.32 -7.68 6.91
C THR A 9 19.58 -6.49 7.51
N GLN A 10 20.32 -5.39 7.73
CA GLN A 10 19.73 -4.11 8.16
C GLN A 10 19.13 -3.33 6.98
N GLU A 11 19.06 -3.94 5.79
CA GLU A 11 18.37 -3.36 4.64
C GLU A 11 16.85 -3.41 4.85
N TRP A 12 16.19 -2.33 4.47
CA TRP A 12 14.75 -2.20 4.54
C TRP A 12 14.08 -3.08 3.48
N ASP A 13 13.01 -3.76 3.89
CA ASP A 13 12.15 -4.56 3.02
C ASP A 13 10.69 -4.10 3.17
N ALA A 14 10.03 -3.87 2.04
CA ALA A 14 8.68 -3.34 2.00
C ALA A 14 7.70 -4.37 2.59
N GLY A 15 6.85 -3.95 3.53
CA GLY A 15 5.87 -4.81 4.17
C GLY A 15 6.41 -5.67 5.32
N ARG A 16 7.73 -5.68 5.58
CA ARG A 16 8.32 -6.42 6.72
C ARG A 16 7.73 -6.03 8.07
N LEU A 17 7.32 -4.78 8.22
CA LEU A 17 6.77 -4.24 9.46
C LEU A 17 5.24 -4.24 9.46
N ASP A 18 4.59 -4.76 8.43
CA ASP A 18 3.13 -4.84 8.36
C ASP A 18 2.63 -5.94 9.31
N SER A 19 1.41 -5.77 9.82
CA SER A 19 0.83 -6.73 10.77
C SER A 19 0.32 -7.97 10.04
N ASP A 20 0.52 -9.15 10.63
CA ASP A 20 -0.23 -10.34 10.22
C ASP A 20 -1.67 -10.20 10.74
N LEU A 21 -2.63 -10.22 9.80
CA LEU A 21 -4.04 -9.98 10.07
C LEU A 21 -4.90 -11.21 9.74
N GLU A 22 -4.29 -12.39 9.57
CA GLU A 22 -5.06 -13.62 9.34
C GLU A 22 -5.96 -13.94 10.55
N GLY A 23 -7.27 -14.07 10.31
CA GLY A 23 -8.24 -14.49 11.33
C GLY A 23 -8.52 -13.48 12.45
N VAL A 24 -8.04 -12.23 12.34
CA VAL A 24 -8.29 -11.20 13.36
C VAL A 24 -9.72 -10.63 13.26
N GLY A 25 -10.22 -10.06 14.35
CA GLY A 25 -11.56 -9.49 14.42
C GLY A 25 -11.69 -8.11 13.75
N PHE A 26 -12.94 -7.69 13.50
CA PHE A 26 -13.30 -6.43 12.85
C PHE A 26 -12.61 -5.19 13.47
N ASP A 27 -12.67 -5.05 14.79
CA ASP A 27 -12.07 -3.90 15.49
C ASP A 27 -10.54 -3.84 15.29
N THR A 28 -9.89 -4.99 15.13
CA THR A 28 -8.44 -5.04 14.84
C THR A 28 -8.17 -4.61 13.40
N LEU A 29 -8.97 -5.10 12.44
CA LEU A 29 -8.88 -4.68 11.04
C LEU A 29 -9.09 -3.17 10.90
N ALA A 30 -10.06 -2.59 11.61
CA ALA A 30 -10.37 -1.16 11.55
C ALA A 30 -9.18 -0.28 11.97
N VAL A 31 -8.31 -0.79 12.84
CA VAL A 31 -7.11 -0.08 13.32
C VAL A 31 -5.88 -0.38 12.46
N ARG A 32 -5.75 -1.61 11.93
CA ARG A 32 -4.46 -2.12 11.40
C ARG A 32 -4.46 -2.45 9.90
N ALA A 33 -5.62 -2.70 9.29
CA ALA A 33 -5.66 -3.05 7.87
C ALA A 33 -5.21 -1.87 6.99
N GLY A 34 -4.53 -2.19 5.88
CA GLY A 34 -3.99 -1.22 4.92
C GLY A 34 -2.81 -0.38 5.42
N GLN A 35 -2.28 -0.64 6.62
CA GLN A 35 -1.09 0.06 7.11
C GLN A 35 0.16 -0.46 6.40
N HIS A 36 0.89 0.42 5.71
CA HIS A 36 2.18 0.13 5.10
C HIS A 36 3.25 1.08 5.62
N ARG A 37 4.24 0.52 6.32
CA ARG A 37 5.31 1.32 6.94
C ARG A 37 6.40 1.66 5.95
N THR A 38 6.87 2.90 6.00
CA THR A 38 8.03 3.36 5.23
C THR A 38 9.34 2.89 5.89
N PRO A 39 10.51 3.17 5.28
CA PRO A 39 11.81 2.92 5.91
C PRO A 39 12.00 3.58 7.29
N GLU A 40 11.21 4.59 7.64
CA GLU A 40 11.29 5.27 8.94
C GLU A 40 10.64 4.48 10.09
N GLY A 41 9.83 3.45 9.78
CA GLY A 41 9.21 2.60 10.80
C GLY A 41 8.18 3.33 11.67
N GLU A 42 7.48 4.30 11.11
CA GLU A 42 6.50 5.11 11.81
C GLU A 42 5.28 4.32 12.32
N HIS A 43 4.61 4.86 13.35
CA HIS A 43 3.38 4.27 13.89
C HIS A 43 2.12 4.71 13.14
N GLY A 44 2.07 5.98 12.73
CA GLY A 44 0.93 6.57 12.03
C GLY A 44 1.03 6.37 10.53
N ASP A 45 -0.11 6.37 9.84
CA ASP A 45 -0.16 6.19 8.39
C ASP A 45 0.54 7.37 7.68
N PRO A 46 1.52 7.12 6.78
CA PRO A 46 2.17 8.18 6.02
C PRO A 46 1.22 8.92 5.08
N MET A 47 1.40 10.25 4.99
CA MET A 47 0.65 11.10 4.07
C MET A 47 1.49 11.48 2.85
N PHE A 48 1.10 10.99 1.67
CA PHE A 48 1.77 11.24 0.41
C PHE A 48 1.10 12.39 -0.37
N PHE A 49 1.39 13.63 0.03
CA PHE A 49 0.94 14.84 -0.66
C PHE A 49 1.75 15.13 -1.93
N THR A 50 1.60 14.25 -2.92
CA THR A 50 2.19 14.43 -4.25
C THR A 50 1.16 14.12 -5.33
N SER A 51 1.31 14.77 -6.49
CA SER A 51 0.55 14.44 -7.69
C SER A 51 1.22 13.37 -8.55
N SER A 52 2.55 13.26 -8.52
CA SER A 52 3.33 12.42 -9.44
C SER A 52 4.52 11.74 -8.74
N TYR A 53 5.10 10.76 -9.41
CA TYR A 53 6.19 9.93 -8.91
C TYR A 53 7.36 9.93 -9.88
N VAL A 54 8.57 9.77 -9.33
CA VAL A 54 9.80 9.70 -10.11
C VAL A 54 10.10 8.26 -10.56
N PHE A 55 10.73 8.13 -11.72
CA PHE A 55 11.18 6.85 -12.28
C PHE A 55 12.70 6.79 -12.27
N ARG A 56 13.25 5.58 -12.09
CA ARG A 56 14.72 5.40 -12.08
C ARG A 56 15.32 5.59 -13.47
N THR A 57 14.60 5.16 -14.50
CA THR A 57 14.98 5.27 -15.92
C THR A 57 13.74 5.46 -16.78
N ALA A 58 13.93 5.85 -18.05
CA ALA A 58 12.84 5.92 -19.03
C ALA A 58 12.20 4.54 -19.29
N ALA A 59 13.00 3.46 -19.24
CA ALA A 59 12.50 2.09 -19.38
C ALA A 59 11.61 1.68 -18.20
N ASP A 60 11.98 2.04 -16.96
CA ASP A 60 11.16 1.82 -15.75
C ASP A 60 9.83 2.58 -15.84
N ALA A 61 9.85 3.82 -16.35
CA ALA A 61 8.61 4.55 -16.63
C ALA A 61 7.73 3.78 -17.63
N ALA A 62 8.26 3.41 -18.80
CA ALA A 62 7.51 2.70 -19.84
C ALA A 62 6.89 1.39 -19.31
N ALA A 63 7.65 0.59 -18.57
CA ALA A 63 7.17 -0.68 -18.00
C ALA A 63 6.01 -0.47 -17.00
N ARG A 64 6.07 0.56 -16.16
CA ARG A 64 4.97 0.89 -15.23
C ARG A 64 3.72 1.39 -15.94
N PHE A 65 3.89 2.22 -16.97
CA PHE A 65 2.75 2.66 -17.80
C PHE A 65 2.11 1.50 -18.57
N ALA A 66 2.90 0.49 -18.97
CA ALA A 66 2.42 -0.73 -19.61
C ALA A 66 1.78 -1.74 -18.62
N GLY A 67 1.88 -1.51 -17.31
CA GLY A 67 1.39 -2.43 -16.28
C GLY A 67 2.25 -3.68 -16.08
N GLU A 68 3.43 -3.75 -16.70
CA GLU A 68 4.37 -4.88 -16.59
C GLU A 68 5.06 -4.91 -15.23
N VAL A 69 5.25 -3.74 -14.63
CA VAL A 69 5.85 -3.55 -13.30
C VAL A 69 4.89 -2.76 -12.42
N PRO A 70 4.57 -3.22 -11.20
CA PRO A 70 3.72 -2.45 -10.30
C PRO A 70 4.43 -1.17 -9.86
N GLY A 71 3.66 -0.10 -9.68
CA GLY A 71 4.20 1.15 -9.17
C GLY A 71 3.21 2.29 -9.27
N ASN A 72 3.49 3.36 -8.54
CA ASN A 72 2.71 4.58 -8.66
C ASN A 72 3.16 5.38 -9.89
N VAL A 73 2.19 5.98 -10.57
CA VAL A 73 2.43 6.80 -11.76
C VAL A 73 1.89 8.21 -11.53
N TYR A 74 0.60 8.31 -11.19
CA TYR A 74 -0.08 9.58 -10.99
C TYR A 74 -1.21 9.45 -9.97
N SER A 75 -1.31 10.40 -9.03
CA SER A 75 -2.22 10.32 -7.88
C SER A 75 -3.71 10.37 -8.23
N ARG A 76 -4.08 10.65 -9.47
CA ARG A 76 -5.48 10.55 -9.92
C ARG A 76 -6.02 9.12 -9.82
N TYR A 77 -5.16 8.11 -9.95
CA TYR A 77 -5.57 6.70 -9.92
C TYR A 77 -4.65 5.82 -9.06
N THR A 78 -3.46 6.30 -8.64
CA THR A 78 -2.57 5.57 -7.72
C THR A 78 -1.95 6.52 -6.69
N ASN A 79 -2.28 6.37 -5.41
CA ASN A 79 -1.62 7.07 -4.31
C ASN A 79 -1.53 6.15 -3.07
N PRO A 80 -0.36 6.00 -2.41
CA PRO A 80 -0.23 5.08 -1.28
C PRO A 80 -1.17 5.39 -0.11
N THR A 81 -1.39 6.67 0.23
CA THR A 81 -2.32 7.04 1.31
C THR A 81 -3.76 6.65 0.96
N VAL A 82 -4.15 6.80 -0.31
CA VAL A 82 -5.48 6.38 -0.78
C VAL A 82 -5.61 4.85 -0.79
N ARG A 83 -4.56 4.15 -1.21
CA ARG A 83 -4.52 2.68 -1.22
C ARG A 83 -4.70 2.09 0.18
N SER A 84 -4.02 2.64 1.18
CA SER A 84 -4.20 2.22 2.58
C SER A 84 -5.66 2.32 3.04
N PHE A 85 -6.39 3.35 2.59
CA PHE A 85 -7.82 3.47 2.84
C PHE A 85 -8.63 2.41 2.07
N GLU A 86 -8.36 2.22 0.78
CA GLU A 86 -9.04 1.22 -0.06
C GLU A 86 -8.89 -0.20 0.50
N GLU A 87 -7.67 -0.60 0.85
CA GLU A 87 -7.39 -1.93 1.43
C GLU A 87 -8.07 -2.11 2.79
N ARG A 88 -8.11 -1.06 3.62
CA ARG A 88 -8.81 -1.10 4.91
C ARG A 88 -10.31 -1.32 4.71
N ILE A 89 -10.93 -0.59 3.78
CA ILE A 89 -12.36 -0.77 3.47
C ILE A 89 -12.63 -2.16 2.90
N ALA A 90 -11.80 -2.63 1.97
CA ALA A 90 -11.93 -3.97 1.41
C ALA A 90 -11.87 -5.05 2.50
N ALA A 91 -10.90 -4.96 3.42
CA ALA A 91 -10.76 -5.89 4.54
C ALA A 91 -11.98 -5.86 5.49
N LEU A 92 -12.53 -4.67 5.78
CA LEU A 92 -13.69 -4.53 6.67
C LEU A 92 -14.99 -5.09 6.07
N GLU A 93 -15.15 -4.97 4.75
CA GLU A 93 -16.34 -5.46 4.03
C GLU A 93 -16.19 -6.94 3.59
N GLY A 94 -15.02 -7.54 3.78
CA GLY A 94 -14.70 -8.88 3.25
C GLY A 94 -14.69 -8.93 1.72
N ALA A 95 -14.40 -7.79 1.08
CA ALA A 95 -14.31 -7.65 -0.38
C ALA A 95 -12.88 -7.93 -0.87
N GLU A 96 -12.76 -8.33 -2.14
CA GLU A 96 -11.45 -8.55 -2.76
C GLU A 96 -10.67 -7.24 -2.93
N GLN A 97 -11.37 -6.15 -3.29
CA GLN A 97 -10.79 -4.83 -3.55
C GLN A 97 -11.82 -3.72 -3.27
N ALA A 98 -11.33 -2.50 -3.07
CA ALA A 98 -12.15 -1.28 -3.04
C ALA A 98 -11.46 -0.18 -3.85
N VAL A 99 -12.24 0.79 -4.32
CA VAL A 99 -11.73 1.96 -5.05
C VAL A 99 -12.31 3.23 -4.42
N ALA A 100 -11.43 4.14 -4.02
CA ALA A 100 -11.81 5.41 -3.45
C ALA A 100 -12.22 6.38 -4.56
N THR A 101 -13.27 7.14 -4.31
CA THR A 101 -13.72 8.22 -5.20
C THR A 101 -13.86 9.52 -4.42
N ALA A 102 -13.95 10.63 -5.14
CA ALA A 102 -14.03 11.95 -4.52
C ALA A 102 -15.29 12.14 -3.65
N THR A 103 -16.39 11.45 -3.96
CA THR A 103 -17.67 11.55 -3.24
C THR A 103 -18.46 10.25 -3.36
N GLY A 104 -19.43 10.03 -2.46
CA GLY A 104 -20.34 8.88 -2.57
C GLY A 104 -21.13 8.84 -3.89
N MET A 105 -21.56 9.99 -4.41
CA MET A 105 -22.25 10.04 -5.71
C MET A 105 -21.33 9.66 -6.88
N ALA A 106 -20.05 10.00 -6.78
CA ALA A 106 -19.06 9.57 -7.78
C ALA A 106 -18.84 8.04 -7.71
N ALA A 107 -18.87 7.43 -6.52
CA ALA A 107 -18.83 5.98 -6.37
C ALA A 107 -20.04 5.32 -7.05
N THR A 108 -21.26 5.82 -6.83
CA THR A 108 -22.46 5.31 -7.49
C THR A 108 -22.44 5.49 -9.01
N LEU A 109 -21.86 6.59 -9.50
CA LEU A 109 -21.77 6.86 -10.94
C LEU A 109 -20.75 5.96 -11.66
N ALA A 110 -19.68 5.55 -10.97
CA ALA A 110 -18.57 4.82 -11.58
C ALA A 110 -18.82 3.31 -11.76
N VAL A 111 -19.91 2.78 -11.19
CA VAL A 111 -20.29 1.35 -11.22
C VAL A 111 -21.44 1.05 -12.16
#